data_AF-A0A3D4QBX3-F1
#
_entry.id   AF-A0A3D4QBX3-F1
#
_cell.length_a   1.000
_cell.length_b   1.000
_cell.length_c   1.000
_cell.angle_alpha   90.00
_cell.angle_beta   90.00
_cell.angle_gamma   90.00
#
_symmetry.space_group_name_H-M   'P 1'
#
loop_
_entity.id
_entity.type
_entity.pdbx_description
1 polymer ?
#
loop_
_entity_poly.entity_id
_entity_poly.type
_entity_poly.pdbx_seq_one_letter_code
_entity_poly.pdbx_strand_id
1 'polypeptide(L)' 'TALWPTPEELEAMDYRSKKPLSGDVRIVDLGGADLCACCGTHVQRTGEIGPIKILSMISHKGGVRL' A
#
# COMPACT_ATOMS: atom_id res chain seq x y z
N THR A 1 -9.56 3.98 1.96
CA THR A 1 -10.08 3.64 3.30
C THR A 1 -9.10 2.70 3.99
N ALA A 2 -9.22 2.49 5.31
CA ALA A 2 -8.36 1.57 6.06
C ALA A 2 -9.21 0.47 6.72
N LEU A 3 -8.73 -0.76 6.68
CA LEU A 3 -9.40 -1.96 7.19
C LEU A 3 -8.47 -2.69 8.17
N TRP A 4 -9.06 -3.38 9.15
CA TRP A 4 -8.39 -4.29 10.08
C TRP A 4 -9.10 -5.65 10.01
N PRO A 5 -8.82 -6.46 8.98
CA PRO A 5 -9.51 -7.72 8.79
C PRO A 5 -9.01 -8.78 9.78
N THR A 6 -9.82 -9.81 10.01
CA THR A 6 -9.40 -10.97 10.81
C THR A 6 -8.33 -11.79 10.07
N PRO A 7 -7.62 -12.72 10.75
CA PRO A 7 -6.68 -13.61 10.09
C PRO A 7 -7.28 -14.41 8.92
N GLU A 8 -8.52 -14.88 9.07
CA GLU A 8 -9.22 -15.64 8.02
C GLU A 8 -9.57 -14.75 6.82
N GLU A 9 -10.03 -13.52 7.07
CA GLU A 9 -10.29 -12.54 6.00
C GLU A 9 -9.01 -12.18 5.25
N LEU A 10 -7.91 -11.93 5.97
CA LEU A 10 -6.59 -11.63 5.38
C LEU A 10 -6.07 -12.78 4.50
N GLU A 11 -6.33 -14.02 4.88
CA GLU A 11 -5.92 -15.18 4.10
C GLU A 11 -6.65 -15.25 2.76
N ALA A 12 -7.96 -14.98 2.77
CA ALA A 12 -8.83 -14.96 1.59
C ALA A 12 -8.67 -13.70 0.70
N MET A 13 -8.12 -12.62 1.24
CA MET A 13 -7.89 -11.36 0.50
C MET A 13 -6.64 -11.42 -0.40
N ASP A 14 -6.77 -10.82 -1.59
CA ASP A 14 -5.66 -10.52 -2.48
C ASP A 14 -5.17 -9.08 -2.29
N TYR A 15 -3.94 -8.92 -1.78
CA TYR A 15 -3.34 -7.61 -1.49
C TYR A 15 -1.82 -7.64 -1.62
N ARG A 16 -1.22 -6.49 -1.93
CA ARG A 16 0.24 -6.35 -2.09
C ARG A 16 0.96 -6.22 -0.74
N SER A 17 2.26 -6.52 -0.75
CA SER A 17 3.11 -6.50 0.45
C SER A 17 2.70 -7.51 1.52
N LYS A 18 2.07 -8.63 1.11
CA LYS A 18 1.76 -9.77 1.97
C LYS A 18 3.06 -10.35 2.54
N LYS A 19 3.30 -10.08 3.82
CA LYS A 19 4.43 -10.60 4.60
C LYS A 19 3.88 -11.48 5.72
N PRO A 20 4.65 -12.47 6.21
CA PRO A 20 4.28 -13.22 7.40
C PRO A 20 4.41 -12.29 8.61
N LEU A 21 3.32 -11.57 8.92
CA LEU A 21 3.22 -10.66 10.03
C LEU A 21 2.34 -11.30 11.10
N SER A 22 2.73 -11.17 12.36
CA SER A 22 1.91 -11.57 13.51
C SER A 22 1.17 -10.34 14.08
N GLY A 23 -0.08 -10.52 14.46
CA GLY A 23 -0.92 -9.46 15.04
C GLY A 23 -1.74 -8.69 14.01
N ASP A 24 -2.18 -7.49 14.38
CA ASP A 24 -3.09 -6.68 13.57
C ASP A 24 -2.43 -6.20 12.28
N VAL A 25 -3.01 -6.59 11.13
CA VAL A 25 -2.56 -6.14 9.81
C VAL A 25 -3.51 -5.06 9.30
N ARG A 26 -2.98 -3.85 9.16
CA ARG A 26 -3.72 -2.73 8.59
C ARG A 26 -3.65 -2.76 7.07
N ILE A 27 -4.81 -2.90 6.44
CA ILE A 27 -4.97 -2.87 4.98
C ILE A 27 -5.44 -1.49 4.54
N VAL A 28 -4.78 -0.93 3.54
CA VAL A 28 -5.14 0.35 2.92
C VAL A 28 -5.69 0.09 1.53
N ASP A 29 -6.93 0.51 1.31
CA ASP A 29 -7.63 0.46 0.03
C ASP A 29 -7.63 1.85 -0.62
N LEU A 30 -7.08 1.93 -1.83
CA LEU A 30 -7.03 3.15 -2.66
C LEU A 30 -8.17 3.22 -3.69
N GLY A 31 -9.32 2.58 -3.41
CA GLY A 31 -10.53 2.69 -4.22
C GLY A 31 -10.42 1.92 -5.53
N GLY A 32 -9.91 0.68 -5.46
CA GLY A 32 -9.73 -0.20 -6.62
C GLY A 32 -8.44 0.02 -7.42
N ALA A 33 -7.67 1.08 -7.13
CA ALA A 33 -6.35 1.29 -7.74
C ALA A 33 -5.28 0.38 -7.12
N ASP A 34 -5.36 0.16 -5.81
CA ASP A 34 -4.44 -0.68 -5.06
C ASP A 34 -5.03 -1.09 -3.71
N LEU A 35 -4.63 -2.27 -3.24
CA LEU A 35 -4.90 -2.78 -1.91
C LEU A 35 -3.61 -3.33 -1.33
N CYS A 36 -3.12 -2.77 -0.22
CA CYS A 36 -1.85 -3.19 0.38
C CYS A 36 -1.84 -3.14 1.90
N ALA A 37 -0.96 -3.93 2.51
CA ALA A 37 -0.65 -3.80 3.93
C ALA A 37 0.27 -2.60 4.17
N CYS A 38 -0.19 -1.59 4.92
CA CYS A 38 0.57 -0.38 5.23
C CYS A 38 0.21 0.18 6.61
N CYS A 39 1.24 0.46 7.43
CA CYS A 39 1.09 1.10 8.73
C CYS A 39 1.25 2.63 8.70
N GLY A 40 1.59 3.22 7.55
CA GLY A 40 1.82 4.66 7.39
C GLY A 40 0.56 5.51 7.55
N THR A 41 0.74 6.82 7.69
CA THR A 41 -0.36 7.78 7.67
C THR A 41 -0.80 8.04 6.23
N HIS A 42 -2.11 8.04 5.98
CA HIS A 42 -2.68 8.28 4.67
C HIS A 42 -3.67 9.44 4.74
N VAL A 43 -3.70 10.23 3.66
CA VAL A 43 -4.76 11.20 3.39
C VAL A 43 -6.09 10.48 3.11
N GLN A 44 -7.21 11.19 3.19
CA GLN A 44 -8.52 10.57 3.00
C GLN A 44 -8.83 10.34 1.51
N ARG A 45 -8.36 11.25 0.64
CA ARG A 45 -8.63 11.21 -0.81
C ARG A 45 -7.35 11.51 -1.59
N THR A 46 -7.20 10.87 -2.75
CA THR A 46 -5.99 10.99 -3.60
C THR A 46 -5.72 12.42 -4.06
N GLY A 47 -6.75 13.23 -4.26
CA GLY A 47 -6.61 14.64 -4.63
C GLY A 47 -5.90 15.51 -3.59
N GLU A 48 -5.85 15.08 -2.32
CA GLU A 48 -5.16 15.80 -1.23
C GLU A 48 -3.63 15.72 -1.36
N ILE A 49 -3.11 14.78 -2.16
CA ILE A 49 -1.67 14.64 -2.46
C ILE A 49 -1.17 15.77 -3.37
N GLY A 50 -2.05 16.28 -4.26
CA GLY A 50 -1.68 17.23 -5.29
C GLY A 50 -0.87 16.60 -6.44
N PRO A 51 -0.20 17.43 -7.27
CA PRO A 51 0.54 16.95 -8.44
C PRO A 51 1.80 16.18 -8.05
N ILE A 52 2.01 15.02 -8.65
CA ILE A 52 3.21 14.19 -8.50
C ILE A 52 4.12 14.41 -9.71
N LYS A 53 5.39 14.81 -9.47
CA LYS A 53 6.40 15.00 -10.51
C LYS A 53 7.63 14.13 -10.23
N ILE A 54 8.01 13.31 -11.20
CA ILE A 54 9.26 12.53 -11.16
C ILE A 54 10.43 13.49 -11.41
N LEU A 55 11.39 13.54 -10.48
CA LEU A 55 12.54 14.47 -10.55
C LEU A 55 13.78 13.84 -11.17
N SER A 56 13.95 12.52 -10.98
CA SER A 56 15.10 11.76 -11.46
C SER A 56 14.70 10.31 -11.68
N MET A 57 15.46 9.57 -12.48
CA MET A 57 15.28 8.13 -12.65
C MET A 57 16.63 7.50 -12.95
N ILE A 58 17.02 6.48 -12.18
CA ILE A 58 18.27 5.75 -12.39
C ILE A 58 18.06 4.24 -12.33
N SER A 59 18.86 3.50 -13.07
CA SER A 59 19.03 2.06 -12.85
C SER A 59 19.77 1.83 -11.53
N HIS A 60 19.23 0.99 -10.64
CA HIS A 60 19.83 0.71 -9.34
C HIS A 60 19.63 -0.76 -8.95
N LYS A 61 20.73 -1.50 -8.82
CA LYS A 61 20.77 -2.91 -8.34
C LYS A 61 19.77 -3.83 -9.05
N GLY A 62 19.67 -3.73 -10.37
CA GLY A 62 18.76 -4.52 -11.20
C GLY A 62 17.30 -4.02 -11.23
N GLY A 63 16.99 -2.95 -10.50
CA GLY A 63 15.70 -2.26 -10.56
C GLY A 63 15.82 -0.80 -11.01
N VAL A 64 14.73 -0.06 -10.86
CA VAL A 64 14.67 1.38 -11.13
C VAL A 64 14.44 2.12 -9.81
N ARG A 65 15.23 3.16 -9.56
CA ARG A 65 14.94 4.17 -8.54
C ARG A 65 14.40 5.40 -9.23
N LEU A 66 13.11 5.67 -8.99
CA LEU A 66 12.41 6.91 -9.33
C LEU A 66 12.54 7.93 -8.20
#